data_AF-A0A958PNW3-F1
#
_entry.id   AF-A0A958PNW3-F1
#
_cell.length_a   1.000
_cell.length_b   1.000
_cell.length_c   1.000
_cell.angle_alpha   90.00
_cell.angle_beta   90.00
_cell.angle_gamma   90.00
#
_symmetry.space_group_name_H-M   'P 1'
#
loop_
_entity.id
_entity.type
_entity.pdbx_description
1 polymer ?
#
loop_
_entity_poly.entity_id
_entity_poly.type
_entity_poly.pdbx_seq_one_letter_code
_entity_poly.pdbx_strand_id
1 'polypeptide(L)'
;MAKRFNAQLERLNAQEFGTDGKDYLLFDGLRKNTLGAELVEIYSKLGSKYKSKSQHCCRHTFSTKFVGRTCGDFFLAKAILGHKDVETTMRYLHIFEAINRKAKKKEQKRVGV
;
A
#
# COMPACT_ATOMS: atom_id res chain seq x y z
N MET A 1 -1.79 -5.23 14.85
CA MET A 1 -0.71 -6.05 14.26
C MET A 1 0.15 -6.69 15.36
N ALA A 2 0.67 -5.90 16.32
CA ALA A 2 1.44 -6.41 17.47
C ALA A 2 0.75 -7.56 18.23
N LYS A 3 -0.55 -7.47 18.52
CA LYS A 3 -1.30 -8.55 19.18
C LYS A 3 -1.23 -9.90 18.45
N ARG A 4 -1.39 -9.91 17.12
CA ARG A 4 -1.31 -11.15 16.32
C ARG A 4 0.11 -11.67 16.24
N PHE A 5 1.08 -10.77 16.10
CA PHE A 5 2.50 -11.15 16.10
C PHE A 5 2.89 -11.82 17.42
N ASN A 6 2.55 -11.20 18.55
CA ASN A 6 2.83 -11.75 19.88
C ASN A 6 2.13 -13.11 20.07
N ALA A 7 0.90 -13.26 19.61
CA ALA A 7 0.20 -14.54 19.67
C ALA A 7 0.93 -15.63 18.84
N GLN A 8 1.40 -15.32 17.64
CA GLN A 8 2.17 -16.30 16.84
C GLN A 8 3.54 -16.62 17.49
N LEU A 9 4.15 -15.62 18.14
CA LEU A 9 5.41 -15.80 18.86
C LEU A 9 5.24 -16.70 20.10
N GLU A 10 4.14 -16.53 20.85
CA GLU A 10 3.79 -17.42 21.96
C GLU A 10 3.60 -18.87 21.50
N ARG A 11 2.93 -19.07 20.36
CA ARG A 11 2.75 -20.40 19.76
C ARG A 11 4.06 -21.01 19.27
N LEU A 12 4.96 -20.21 18.70
CA LEU A 12 6.31 -20.66 18.32
C LEU A 12 7.12 -21.09 19.54
N ASN A 13 7.07 -20.31 20.62
CA ASN A 13 7.73 -20.67 21.88
C ASN A 13 7.15 -21.96 22.48
N ALA A 14 5.86 -22.21 22.31
CA ALA A 14 5.18 -23.43 22.72
C ALA A 14 5.38 -24.61 21.74
N GLN A 15 6.03 -24.38 20.58
CA GLN A 15 6.27 -25.38 19.53
C GLN A 15 5.00 -26.09 19.03
N GLU A 16 3.87 -25.37 19.00
CA GLU A 16 2.53 -25.92 18.69
C GLU A 16 2.44 -26.59 17.30
N PHE A 17 3.09 -26.03 16.28
CA PHE A 17 3.04 -26.52 14.89
C PHE A 17 4.37 -27.05 14.36
N GLY A 18 5.46 -26.86 15.11
CA GLY A 18 6.81 -27.15 14.66
C GLY A 18 7.85 -26.24 15.29
N THR A 19 9.12 -26.45 14.92
CA THR A 19 10.26 -25.69 15.42
C THR A 19 10.73 -24.59 14.46
N ASP A 20 10.31 -24.62 13.19
CA ASP A 20 10.66 -23.58 12.21
C ASP A 20 9.66 -22.42 12.33
N GLY A 21 10.18 -21.19 12.35
CA GLY A 21 9.35 -19.98 12.37
C GLY A 21 8.44 -19.85 11.14
N LYS A 22 8.73 -20.55 10.04
CA LYS A 22 7.87 -20.59 8.84
C LYS A 22 6.51 -21.22 9.10
N ASP A 23 6.38 -22.07 10.12
CA ASP A 23 5.13 -22.72 10.49
C ASP A 23 4.16 -21.74 11.19
N TYR A 24 4.63 -20.54 11.56
CA TYR A 24 3.88 -19.53 12.30
C TYR A 24 3.70 -18.26 11.46
N LEU A 25 2.69 -18.29 10.59
CA LEU A 25 2.37 -17.17 9.70
C LEU A 25 1.66 -16.03 10.46
N LEU A 26 1.99 -14.78 10.14
CA LEU A 26 1.31 -13.61 10.73
C LEU A 26 -0.18 -13.54 10.34
N PHE A 27 -0.52 -14.02 9.15
CA PHE A 27 -1.87 -14.08 8.61
C PHE A 27 -2.18 -15.50 8.15
N ASP A 28 -3.12 -16.14 8.84
CA ASP A 28 -3.59 -17.48 8.48
C ASP A 28 -4.38 -17.42 7.16
N GLY A 29 -4.19 -18.42 6.28
CA GLY A 29 -4.95 -18.55 5.04
C GLY A 29 -4.62 -17.53 3.93
N LEU A 30 -3.61 -16.67 4.13
CA LEU A 30 -3.21 -15.67 3.15
C LEU A 30 -2.53 -16.33 1.94
N ARG A 31 -3.29 -16.54 0.86
CA ARG A 31 -2.75 -16.98 -0.44
C ARG A 31 -2.71 -15.79 -1.40
N LYS A 32 -1.77 -15.81 -2.35
CA LYS A 32 -1.58 -14.74 -3.35
C LYS A 32 -2.88 -14.39 -4.09
N ASN A 33 -3.68 -15.39 -4.46
CA ASN A 33 -4.90 -15.22 -5.23
C ASN A 33 -6.09 -14.75 -4.39
N THR A 34 -6.16 -15.14 -3.10
CA THR A 34 -7.26 -14.80 -2.20
C THR A 34 -7.31 -13.29 -1.95
N LEU A 35 -6.16 -12.68 -1.62
CA LEU A 35 -6.09 -11.24 -1.37
C LEU A 35 -6.47 -10.41 -2.61
N GLY A 36 -6.17 -10.90 -3.81
CA GLY A 36 -6.58 -10.24 -5.05
C GLY A 36 -8.11 -10.28 -5.25
N ALA A 37 -8.73 -11.44 -5.03
CA ALA A 37 -10.18 -11.60 -5.13
C ALA A 37 -10.92 -10.75 -4.09
N GLU A 38 -10.47 -10.76 -2.84
CA GLU A 38 -11.03 -9.94 -1.76
C GLU A 38 -10.94 -8.45 -2.09
N LEU A 39 -9.81 -7.98 -2.65
CA LEU A 39 -9.70 -6.59 -3.09
C LEU A 39 -10.73 -6.27 -4.16
N VAL A 40 -10.90 -7.12 -5.18
CA VAL A 40 -11.91 -6.89 -6.23
C VAL A 40 -13.30 -6.73 -5.63
N GLU A 41 -13.67 -7.59 -4.68
CA GLU A 41 -14.94 -7.55 -3.97
C GLU A 41 -15.11 -6.25 -3.17
N ILE A 42 -14.10 -5.86 -2.38
CA ILE A 42 -14.11 -4.60 -1.60
C ILE A 42 -14.32 -3.39 -2.52
N TYR A 43 -13.56 -3.29 -3.62
CA TYR A 43 -13.71 -2.19 -4.57
C TYR A 43 -15.10 -2.17 -5.22
N SER A 44 -15.71 -3.33 -5.45
CA SER A 44 -17.09 -3.43 -5.97
C SER A 44 -18.12 -2.96 -4.92
N LYS A 45 -17.98 -3.37 -3.65
CA LYS A 45 -18.82 -2.90 -2.54
C LYS A 45 -18.73 -1.39 -2.33
N LEU A 46 -17.55 -0.80 -2.53
CA LEU A 46 -17.32 0.65 -2.45
C LEU A 46 -17.86 1.42 -3.67
N GLY A 47 -18.46 0.75 -4.66
CA GLY A 47 -18.96 1.40 -5.89
C GLY A 47 -17.84 2.02 -6.73
N SER A 48 -16.61 1.51 -6.61
CA SER A 48 -15.45 2.15 -7.21
C SER A 48 -15.33 1.85 -8.70
N LYS A 49 -15.12 2.91 -9.50
CA LYS A 49 -14.95 2.84 -10.97
C LYS A 49 -13.50 2.57 -11.41
N TYR A 50 -12.58 2.25 -10.48
CA TYR A 50 -11.18 1.98 -10.84
C TYR A 50 -11.05 0.67 -11.64
N LYS A 51 -10.41 0.75 -12.80
CA LYS A 51 -10.21 -0.38 -13.72
C LYS A 51 -9.23 -1.43 -13.19
N SER A 52 -8.20 -1.01 -12.45
CA SER A 52 -7.19 -1.93 -11.90
C SER A 52 -7.31 -1.99 -10.37
N LYS A 53 -7.62 -3.19 -9.86
CA LYS A 53 -7.95 -3.45 -8.46
C LYS A 53 -6.95 -4.43 -7.85
N SER A 54 -5.65 -4.08 -7.86
CA SER A 54 -4.58 -4.96 -7.39
C SER A 54 -3.83 -4.39 -6.19
N GLN A 55 -3.12 -5.26 -5.47
CA GLN A 55 -2.18 -4.89 -4.40
C GLN A 55 -1.13 -3.90 -4.90
N HIS A 56 -0.68 -4.07 -6.14
CA HIS A 56 0.28 -3.16 -6.78
C HIS A 56 -0.30 -1.75 -6.97
N CYS A 57 -1.60 -1.63 -7.30
CA CYS A 57 -2.28 -0.33 -7.37
C CYS A 57 -2.39 0.34 -6.00
N CYS A 58 -2.64 -0.45 -4.95
CA CYS A 58 -2.64 0.05 -3.58
C CYS A 58 -1.24 0.58 -3.19
N ARG A 59 -0.18 -0.15 -3.54
CA ARG A 59 1.21 0.32 -3.37
C ARG A 59 1.45 1.62 -4.10
N HIS A 60 1.10 1.74 -5.38
CA HIS A 60 1.24 2.99 -6.15
C HIS A 60 0.50 4.18 -5.52
N THR A 61 -0.72 3.93 -5.04
CA THR A 61 -1.54 4.96 -4.37
C THR A 61 -0.89 5.42 -3.07
N PHE A 62 -0.40 4.47 -2.26
CA PHE A 62 0.37 4.77 -1.05
C PHE A 62 1.64 5.58 -1.39
N SER A 63 2.46 5.12 -2.34
CA SER A 63 3.71 5.77 -2.72
C SER A 63 3.50 7.22 -3.16
N THR A 64 2.52 7.46 -4.03
CA THR A 64 2.18 8.81 -4.53
C THR A 64 1.79 9.74 -3.38
N LYS A 65 0.98 9.24 -2.43
CA LYS A 65 0.54 10.02 -1.26
C LYS A 65 1.68 10.22 -0.25
N PHE A 66 2.54 9.23 -0.09
CA PHE A 66 3.66 9.26 0.84
C PHE A 66 4.69 10.31 0.40
N VAL A 67 5.15 10.24 -0.85
CA VAL A 67 6.11 11.22 -1.42
C VAL A 67 5.58 12.65 -1.29
N GLY A 68 4.29 12.86 -1.54
CA GLY A 68 3.67 14.16 -1.37
C GLY A 68 3.64 14.67 0.07
N ARG A 69 3.50 13.77 1.05
CA ARG A 69 3.52 14.10 2.48
C ARG A 69 4.91 14.32 3.04
N THR A 70 5.92 13.66 2.46
CA THR A 70 7.33 13.82 2.84
C THR A 70 8.02 14.92 2.05
N CYS A 71 7.27 15.84 1.43
CA CYS A 71 7.80 16.95 0.63
C CYS A 71 8.80 16.52 -0.46
N GLY A 72 8.64 15.32 -1.03
CA GLY A 72 9.55 14.80 -2.05
C GLY A 72 10.80 14.12 -1.51
N ASP A 73 10.88 13.75 -0.24
CA ASP A 73 11.99 12.93 0.26
C ASP A 73 11.97 11.53 -0.37
N PHE A 74 12.76 11.38 -1.43
CA PHE A 74 12.85 10.16 -2.22
C PHE A 74 13.69 9.07 -1.56
N PHE A 75 14.63 9.43 -0.68
CA PHE A 75 15.46 8.45 0.02
C PHE A 75 14.65 7.75 1.10
N LEU A 76 13.85 8.52 1.85
CA LEU A 76 12.89 7.97 2.79
C LEU A 76 11.84 7.11 2.06
N ALA A 77 11.26 7.62 0.97
CA ALA A 77 10.29 6.86 0.19
C ALA A 77 10.89 5.58 -0.40
N LYS A 78 12.14 5.61 -0.88
CA LYS A 78 12.88 4.43 -1.35
C LYS A 78 13.03 3.40 -0.23
N ALA A 79 13.44 3.82 0.96
CA ALA A 79 13.64 2.94 2.11
C ALA A 79 12.33 2.25 2.53
N ILE A 80 11.24 3.00 2.66
CA ILE A 80 9.92 2.47 3.04
C ILE A 80 9.35 1.53 1.96
N LEU A 81 9.56 1.84 0.68
CA LEU A 81 9.08 1.02 -0.42
C LEU A 81 9.98 -0.17 -0.74
N GLY A 82 11.18 -0.25 -0.16
CA GLY A 82 12.17 -1.28 -0.45
C GLY A 82 12.65 -1.26 -1.91
N HIS A 83 12.77 -0.09 -2.52
CA HIS A 83 13.29 0.02 -3.90
C HIS A 83 14.81 -0.01 -3.91
N LYS A 84 15.40 -0.77 -4.84
CA LYS A 84 16.85 -0.79 -5.05
C LYS A 84 17.35 0.56 -5.57
N ASP A 85 16.64 1.12 -6.56
CA ASP A 85 17.03 2.32 -7.28
C ASP A 85 16.04 3.47 -7.03
N VAL A 86 16.58 4.68 -6.84
CA VAL A 86 15.76 5.88 -6.52
C VAL A 86 14.90 6.32 -7.70
N GLU A 87 15.32 6.04 -8.94
CA GLU A 87 14.61 6.40 -10.16
C GLU A 87 13.19 5.84 -10.22
N THR A 88 12.99 4.63 -9.71
CA THR A 88 11.66 4.00 -9.63
C THR A 88 10.73 4.80 -8.73
N THR A 89 11.28 5.39 -7.66
CA THR A 89 10.54 6.21 -6.69
C THR A 89 10.26 7.61 -7.23
N MET A 90 11.17 8.20 -8.01
CA MET A 90 11.03 9.55 -8.57
C MET A 90 9.77 9.70 -9.43
N ARG A 91 9.34 8.63 -10.12
CA ARG A 91 8.10 8.61 -10.92
C ARG A 91 6.87 9.03 -10.11
N TYR A 92 6.83 8.80 -8.80
CA TYR A 92 5.69 9.15 -7.96
C TYR A 92 5.54 10.65 -7.70
N LEU A 93 6.63 11.42 -7.68
CA LEU A 93 6.54 12.87 -7.50
C LEU A 93 5.80 13.51 -8.67
N HIS A 94 6.21 13.18 -9.90
CA HIS A 94 5.58 13.74 -11.10
C HIS A 94 4.06 13.43 -11.14
N ILE A 95 3.67 12.24 -10.68
CA ILE A 95 2.26 11.87 -10.57
C ILE A 95 1.56 12.73 -9.52
N PHE A 96 2.15 12.90 -8.33
CA PHE A 96 1.59 13.72 -7.25
C PHE A 96 1.42 15.19 -7.66
N GLU A 97 2.44 15.80 -8.26
CA GLU A 97 2.39 17.18 -8.76
C GLU A 97 1.31 17.34 -9.85
N ALA A 98 1.22 16.37 -10.76
CA ALA A 98 0.19 16.38 -11.79
C ALA A 98 -1.22 16.29 -11.20
N ILE A 99 -1.42 15.48 -10.16
CA ILE A 99 -2.69 15.37 -9.42
C ILE A 99 -3.03 16.70 -8.74
N ASN A 100 -2.09 17.29 -8.00
CA ASN A 100 -2.30 18.56 -7.29
C ASN A 100 -2.59 19.71 -8.24
N ARG A 101 -1.87 19.80 -9.36
CA ARG A 101 -2.13 20.82 -10.39
C ARG A 101 -3.53 20.68 -10.98
N LYS A 102 -4.01 19.46 -11.23
CA LYS A 102 -5.38 19.21 -11.69
C LYS A 102 -6.42 19.59 -10.63
N ALA A 103 -6.16 19.27 -9.36
CA ALA A 103 -7.03 19.64 -8.25
C ALA A 103 -7.17 21.17 -8.11
N LYS A 104 -6.04 21.90 -8.09
CA LYS A 104 -6.03 23.38 -8.04
C LYS A 104 -6.78 24.02 -9.21
N LYS A 105 -6.59 23.53 -10.44
CA LYS A 105 -7.34 24.01 -11.62
C LYS A 105 -8.85 23.79 -11.49
N LYS A 106 -9.27 22.66 -10.91
CA LYS A 106 -10.70 22.36 -10.69
C LYS A 106 -11.31 23.26 -9.61
N GLU A 107 -10.54 23.57 -8.58
CA GLU A 107 -10.94 24.48 -7.50
C GLU A 107 -11.07 25.92 -7.99
N GLN A 108 -10.10 26.42 -8.76
CA GLN A 108 -10.18 27.74 -9.40
C GLN A 108 -11.42 27.88 -10.30
N LYS A 109 -11.76 26.85 -11.09
CA LYS A 109 -12.98 26.83 -11.91
C LYS A 109 -14.28 26.81 -11.09
N ARG A 110 -14.25 26.36 -9.84
CA ARG A 110 -15.42 26.33 -8.95
C ARG A 110 -15.65 27.65 -8.22
N VAL A 111 -14.58 28.41 -7.94
CA VAL A 111 -14.64 29.70 -7.24
C VAL A 111 -14.86 30.86 -8.21
N GLY A 112 -14.55 30.69 -9.50
CA GLY A 112 -14.79 31.69 -10.55
C GLY A 112 -16.19 31.69 -11.16
N VAL A 113 -17.24 31.50 -10.36
CA VAL A 113 -18.65 31.74 -10.74
C VAL A 113 -19.27 32.67 -9.71
#